data_AF-A0ABD5NQ56-F1
#
_entry.id   AF-A0ABD5NQ56-F1
#
_cell.length_a   1.000
_cell.length_b   1.000
_cell.length_c   1.000
_cell.angle_alpha   90.00
_cell.angle_beta   90.00
_cell.angle_gamma   90.00
#
_symmetry.space_group_name_H-M   'P 1'
#
loop_
_entity.id
_entity.type
_entity.pdbx_description
1 polymer ?
#
loop_
_entity_poly.entity_id
_entity_poly.type
_entity_poly.pdbx_seq_one_letter_code
_entity_poly.pdbx_strand_id
1 'polypeptide(L)'
;MSLKRSLRALVLPHEAFDGWTQGLRVIAVLVVLLCAVNGASIALAGDAVADQVAEGHPVDMPSEPRQSIETDASNALDGVTPRAALAPLAWVFLIAGLAVLVAGRTGTDDEDVRVAFRDGVGIAALAAAPGLLRYAVRPVAVERSIGGWTYMESYARSLYEPPMAAVSQLFPDGALWLAVVAVSGVWTAAIVYGGTTASFETGRCRAALVAGVAFVTTTASAVLGEGGWIDAPIGFGLGFVVAGIVGLLGASTYITVSKGLVGFGGGEPATPQPRYVGLHRAGALVALALGFVLLDGIAFV
;
A
#
# COMPACT_ATOMS: atom_id res chain seq x y z
N MET A 1 20.28 8.76 -17.41
CA MET A 1 19.44 7.75 -18.12
C MET A 1 18.46 8.51 -19.00
N SER A 2 18.28 8.11 -20.26
CA SER A 2 17.33 8.79 -21.15
C SER A 2 15.90 8.49 -20.69
N LEU A 3 15.09 9.53 -20.44
CA LEU A 3 13.65 9.48 -20.13
C LEU A 3 12.90 8.47 -21.02
N LYS A 4 13.35 8.33 -22.26
CA LYS A 4 12.83 7.43 -23.29
C LYS A 4 12.85 5.94 -22.88
N ARG A 5 13.82 5.51 -22.06
CA ARG A 5 13.93 4.11 -21.59
C ARG A 5 12.92 3.83 -20.46
N SER A 6 12.74 4.77 -19.53
CA SER A 6 11.72 4.66 -18.47
C SER A 6 10.30 4.72 -19.04
N LEU A 7 10.07 5.56 -20.05
CA LEU A 7 8.77 5.61 -20.75
C LEU A 7 8.50 4.33 -21.56
N ARG A 8 9.53 3.71 -22.16
CA ARG A 8 9.37 2.39 -22.79
C ARG A 8 9.03 1.29 -21.80
N ALA A 9 9.57 1.36 -20.58
CA ALA A 9 9.24 0.41 -19.51
C ALA A 9 7.76 0.46 -19.10
N LEU A 10 7.12 1.61 -19.30
CA LEU A 10 5.67 1.72 -19.16
C LEU A 10 4.99 0.97 -20.34
N VAL A 11 5.33 1.28 -21.58
CA VAL A 11 4.58 0.77 -22.75
C VAL A 11 4.86 -0.71 -23.08
N LEU A 12 6.07 -1.21 -22.86
CA LEU A 12 6.51 -2.57 -23.21
C LEU A 12 7.34 -3.16 -22.06
N PRO A 13 6.67 -3.76 -21.06
CA PRO A 13 7.30 -4.23 -19.82
C PRO A 13 8.47 -5.19 -20.06
N HIS A 14 8.30 -6.19 -20.95
CA HIS A 14 9.31 -7.23 -21.10
C HIS A 14 10.63 -6.72 -21.68
N GLU A 15 10.62 -5.68 -22.52
CA GLU A 15 11.81 -5.17 -23.21
C GLU A 15 12.64 -4.24 -22.34
N ALA A 16 12.05 -3.73 -21.25
CA ALA A 16 12.71 -2.79 -20.36
C ALA A 16 13.58 -3.45 -19.28
N PHE A 17 13.47 -4.77 -19.12
CA PHE A 17 14.18 -5.52 -18.09
C PHE A 17 15.54 -6.09 -18.55
N ASP A 18 15.88 -6.01 -19.84
CA ASP A 18 17.23 -6.35 -20.32
C ASP A 18 18.25 -5.27 -19.89
N GLY A 19 19.12 -5.61 -18.93
CA GLY A 19 20.17 -4.74 -18.37
C GLY A 19 19.73 -3.93 -17.13
N TRP A 20 18.78 -4.45 -16.36
CA TRP A 20 18.09 -3.75 -15.29
C TRP A 20 18.94 -3.50 -14.03
N THR A 21 19.45 -2.27 -13.88
CA THR A 21 19.83 -1.71 -12.57
C THR A 21 19.36 -0.26 -12.52
N GLN A 22 18.10 -0.01 -12.16
CA GLN A 22 17.69 1.36 -11.86
C GLN A 22 18.46 1.86 -10.62
N GLY A 23 18.93 3.10 -10.67
CA GLY A 23 19.53 3.73 -9.50
C GLY A 23 18.47 3.88 -8.41
N LEU A 24 18.75 3.38 -7.19
CA LEU A 24 17.88 3.46 -6.01
C LEU A 24 17.26 4.85 -5.78
N ARG A 25 17.96 5.92 -6.19
CA ARG A 25 17.48 7.30 -6.13
C ARG A 25 16.20 7.53 -6.93
N VAL A 26 16.10 6.97 -8.14
CA VAL A 26 14.90 7.13 -8.99
C VAL A 26 13.71 6.42 -8.37
N ILE A 27 13.92 5.21 -7.84
CA ILE A 27 12.89 4.44 -7.16
C ILE A 27 12.41 5.18 -5.91
N ALA A 28 13.33 5.69 -5.09
CA ALA A 28 12.98 6.48 -3.91
C ALA A 28 12.16 7.73 -4.27
N VAL A 29 12.56 8.47 -5.31
CA VAL A 29 11.80 9.64 -5.78
C VAL A 29 10.40 9.25 -6.23
N LEU A 30 10.26 8.14 -6.97
CA LEU A 30 8.96 7.69 -7.46
C LEU A 30 8.03 7.28 -6.31
N VAL A 31 8.55 6.57 -5.31
CA VAL A 31 7.77 6.17 -4.13
C VAL A 31 7.37 7.39 -3.30
N VAL A 32 8.28 8.34 -3.08
CA VAL A 32 7.98 9.59 -2.36
C VAL A 32 6.91 10.40 -3.11
N LEU A 33 7.02 10.50 -4.43
CA LEU A 33 6.02 11.18 -5.25
C LEU A 33 4.66 10.48 -5.15
N LEU A 34 4.63 9.15 -5.18
CA LEU A 34 3.40 8.37 -5.04
C LEU A 34 2.72 8.59 -3.68
N CYS A 35 3.50 8.59 -2.60
CA CYS A 35 3.03 8.92 -1.26
C CYS A 35 2.47 10.34 -1.18
N ALA A 36 3.21 11.33 -1.70
CA ALA A 36 2.80 12.73 -1.69
C ALA A 36 1.53 12.97 -2.50
N VAL A 37 1.42 12.40 -3.70
CA VAL A 37 0.25 12.53 -4.57
C VAL A 37 -0.95 11.82 -3.96
N ASN A 38 -0.79 10.65 -3.33
CA ASN A 38 -1.91 9.97 -2.67
C ASN A 38 -2.43 10.77 -1.45
N GLY A 39 -1.53 11.30 -0.63
CA GLY A 39 -1.89 12.14 0.51
C GLY A 39 -2.59 13.43 0.07
N ALA A 40 -2.02 14.15 -0.91
CA ALA A 40 -2.61 15.38 -1.45
C ALA A 40 -3.97 15.11 -2.13
N SER A 41 -4.11 13.99 -2.82
CA SER A 41 -5.36 13.55 -3.43
C SER A 41 -6.48 13.35 -2.39
N ILE A 42 -6.17 12.72 -1.27
CA ILE A 42 -7.15 12.51 -0.18
C ILE A 42 -7.47 13.83 0.51
N ALA A 43 -6.47 14.70 0.76
CA ALA A 43 -6.71 16.01 1.35
C ALA A 43 -7.64 16.86 0.48
N LEU A 44 -7.36 16.98 -0.83
CA LEU A 44 -8.21 17.74 -1.76
C LEU A 44 -9.62 17.15 -1.91
N ALA A 45 -9.75 15.83 -1.90
CA ALA A 45 -11.05 15.18 -1.91
C ALA A 45 -11.79 15.40 -0.57
N GLY A 46 -11.07 15.41 0.54
CA GLY A 46 -11.58 15.70 1.88
C GLY A 46 -12.12 17.12 1.99
N ASP A 47 -11.41 18.12 1.45
CA ASP A 47 -11.89 19.51 1.41
C ASP A 47 -13.24 19.60 0.69
N ALA A 48 -13.38 18.96 -0.47
CA ALA A 48 -14.65 18.95 -1.22
C ALA A 48 -15.79 18.27 -0.44
N VAL A 49 -15.48 17.20 0.30
CA VAL A 49 -16.46 16.54 1.19
C VAL A 49 -16.83 17.47 2.36
N ALA A 50 -15.86 18.11 3.00
CA ALA A 50 -16.08 19.01 4.13
C ALA A 50 -16.93 20.23 3.73
N ASP A 51 -16.66 20.82 2.56
CA ASP A 51 -17.48 21.90 2.00
C ASP A 51 -18.93 21.45 1.79
N GLN A 52 -19.13 20.25 1.23
CA GLN A 52 -20.45 19.67 1.03
C GLN A 52 -21.18 19.37 2.36
N VAL A 53 -20.46 18.98 3.42
CA VAL A 53 -21.02 18.84 4.76
C VAL A 53 -21.51 20.22 5.25
N ALA A 54 -20.65 21.25 5.17
CA ALA A 54 -20.96 22.60 5.65
C ALA A 54 -22.12 23.27 4.90
N GLU A 55 -22.31 22.96 3.61
CA GLU A 55 -23.40 23.49 2.79
C GLU A 55 -24.69 22.64 2.89
N GLY A 56 -24.59 21.36 3.24
CA GLY A 56 -25.69 20.39 3.23
C GLY A 56 -26.68 20.45 4.40
N HIS A 57 -26.58 21.46 5.26
CA HIS A 57 -27.44 21.61 6.44
C HIS A 57 -28.78 22.31 6.12
N PRO A 58 -29.90 21.94 6.78
CA PRO A 58 -31.13 22.71 6.72
C PRO A 58 -30.90 24.14 7.23
N VAL A 59 -31.53 25.13 6.58
CA VAL A 59 -31.39 26.57 6.92
C VAL A 59 -31.72 26.86 8.40
N ASP A 60 -32.60 26.05 9.00
CA ASP A 60 -33.08 26.23 10.38
C ASP A 60 -32.35 25.35 11.42
N MET A 61 -31.26 24.65 11.03
CA MET A 61 -30.51 23.83 11.96
C MET A 61 -29.78 24.70 13.01
N PRO A 62 -29.89 24.40 14.32
CA PRO A 62 -29.14 25.12 15.34
C PRO A 62 -27.62 25.03 15.12
N SER A 63 -26.89 26.06 15.52
CA SER A 63 -25.44 26.17 15.26
C SER A 63 -24.59 25.13 16.00
N GLU A 64 -25.00 24.72 17.21
CA GLU A 64 -24.22 23.77 18.03
C GLU A 64 -24.14 22.35 17.41
N PRO A 65 -25.25 21.69 17.01
CA PRO A 65 -25.19 20.41 16.30
C PRO A 65 -24.44 20.49 14.97
N ARG A 66 -24.63 21.60 14.23
CA ARG A 66 -23.92 21.84 12.96
C ARG A 66 -22.41 21.83 13.17
N GLN A 67 -21.92 22.60 14.13
CA GLN A 67 -20.48 22.69 14.42
C GLN A 67 -19.89 21.35 14.88
N SER A 68 -20.64 20.56 15.67
CA SER A 68 -20.20 19.22 16.08
C SER A 68 -20.01 18.30 14.87
N ILE A 69 -20.97 18.29 13.94
CA ILE A 69 -20.92 17.46 12.73
C ILE A 69 -19.75 17.84 11.82
N GLU A 70 -19.57 19.13 11.56
CA GLU A 70 -18.45 19.65 10.76
C GLU A 70 -17.10 19.26 11.39
N THR A 71 -16.99 19.36 12.73
CA THR A 71 -15.79 19.00 13.48
C THR A 71 -15.50 17.49 13.41
N ASP A 72 -16.51 16.65 13.58
CA ASP A 72 -16.37 15.19 13.53
C ASP A 72 -15.95 14.70 12.13
N ALA A 73 -16.53 15.28 11.08
CA ALA A 73 -16.15 15.00 9.70
C ALA A 73 -14.70 15.43 9.42
N SER A 74 -14.32 16.65 9.82
CA SER A 74 -12.95 17.15 9.67
C SER A 74 -11.94 16.25 10.37
N ASN A 75 -12.18 15.89 11.63
CA ASN A 75 -11.29 15.02 12.40
C ASN A 75 -11.11 13.64 11.74
N ALA A 76 -12.18 13.09 11.16
CA ALA A 76 -12.13 11.82 10.46
C ALA A 76 -11.26 11.88 9.19
N LEU A 77 -11.44 12.92 8.38
CA LEU A 77 -10.67 13.16 7.15
C LEU A 77 -9.19 13.42 7.46
N ASP A 78 -8.91 14.18 8.51
CA ASP A 78 -7.55 14.43 8.99
C ASP A 78 -6.86 13.14 9.47
N GLY A 79 -7.60 12.23 10.10
CA GLY A 79 -7.10 10.92 10.53
C GLY A 79 -6.75 9.96 9.38
N VAL A 80 -7.36 10.14 8.21
CA VAL A 80 -7.24 9.29 7.02
C VAL A 80 -6.07 9.74 6.13
N THR A 81 -5.84 11.04 5.97
CA THR A 81 -4.77 11.62 5.15
C THR A 81 -3.35 11.02 5.38
N PRO A 82 -2.83 10.94 6.62
CA PRO A 82 -1.50 10.38 6.87
C PRO A 82 -1.39 8.89 6.53
N ARG A 83 -2.46 8.12 6.71
CA ARG A 83 -2.52 6.70 6.35
C ARG A 83 -2.44 6.53 4.83
N ALA A 84 -3.22 7.32 4.10
CA ALA A 84 -3.20 7.35 2.66
C ALA A 84 -1.80 7.73 2.13
N ALA A 85 -1.12 8.69 2.75
CA ALA A 85 0.24 9.04 2.37
C ALA A 85 1.23 7.85 2.52
N LEU A 86 1.05 7.00 3.53
CA LEU A 86 1.96 5.88 3.83
C LEU A 86 1.59 4.55 3.16
N ALA A 87 0.33 4.34 2.79
CA ALA A 87 -0.14 3.10 2.19
C ALA A 87 0.65 2.65 0.94
N PRO A 88 1.02 3.54 -0.02
CA PRO A 88 1.81 3.14 -1.18
C PRO A 88 3.21 2.63 -0.82
N LEU A 89 3.82 3.17 0.24
CA LEU A 89 5.11 2.72 0.73
C LEU A 89 5.01 1.30 1.32
N ALA A 90 3.99 1.06 2.16
CA ALA A 90 3.73 -0.26 2.73
C ALA A 90 3.45 -1.30 1.64
N TRP A 91 2.71 -0.93 0.61
CA TRP A 91 2.44 -1.77 -0.55
C TRP A 91 3.73 -2.15 -1.31
N VAL A 92 4.61 -1.18 -1.57
CA VAL A 92 5.91 -1.44 -2.22
C VAL A 92 6.74 -2.45 -1.42
N PHE A 93 6.79 -2.30 -0.11
CA PHE A 93 7.54 -3.22 0.76
C PHE A 93 6.90 -4.62 0.84
N LEU A 94 5.58 -4.71 0.81
CA LEU A 94 4.87 -5.99 0.75
C LEU A 94 5.23 -6.77 -0.53
N ILE A 95 5.17 -6.12 -1.70
CA ILE A 95 5.53 -6.76 -2.98
C ILE A 95 7.02 -7.12 -3.03
N ALA A 96 7.90 -6.25 -2.51
CA ALA A 96 9.32 -6.55 -2.39
C ALA A 96 9.59 -7.76 -1.47
N GLY A 97 8.86 -7.89 -0.36
CA GLY A 97 8.96 -9.06 0.52
C GLY A 97 8.46 -10.35 -0.15
N LEU A 98 7.39 -10.27 -0.94
CA LEU A 98 6.92 -11.41 -1.74
C LEU A 98 7.93 -11.83 -2.81
N ALA A 99 8.63 -10.86 -3.42
CA ALA A 99 9.70 -11.12 -4.38
C ALA A 99 10.83 -11.98 -3.76
N VAL A 100 11.26 -11.65 -2.54
CA VAL A 100 12.23 -12.46 -1.77
C VAL A 100 11.75 -13.90 -1.60
N LEU A 101 10.47 -14.08 -1.29
CA LEU A 101 9.87 -15.39 -1.08
C LEU A 101 9.88 -16.24 -2.36
N VAL A 102 9.44 -15.66 -3.48
CA VAL A 102 9.40 -16.42 -4.74
C VAL A 102 10.77 -16.68 -5.32
N ALA A 103 11.73 -15.78 -5.12
CA ALA A 103 13.14 -15.97 -5.49
C ALA A 103 13.81 -17.14 -4.74
N GLY A 104 13.14 -17.74 -3.74
CA GLY A 104 13.66 -18.89 -3.00
C GLY A 104 14.80 -18.51 -2.04
N ARG A 105 14.97 -17.22 -1.73
CA ARG A 105 16.05 -16.69 -0.88
C ARG A 105 15.71 -16.67 0.61
N THR A 106 14.56 -17.21 1.00
CA THR A 106 14.10 -17.14 2.40
C THR A 106 14.99 -17.90 3.39
N GLY A 107 15.75 -18.89 2.94
CA GLY A 107 16.71 -19.63 3.77
C GLY A 107 18.17 -19.20 3.63
N THR A 108 18.49 -18.20 2.80
CA THR A 108 19.86 -17.76 2.52
C THR A 108 20.34 -16.73 3.53
N ASP A 109 21.57 -16.25 3.38
CA ASP A 109 22.09 -15.16 4.20
C ASP A 109 21.29 -13.85 4.00
N ASP A 110 21.57 -12.86 4.85
CA ASP A 110 20.85 -11.59 4.83
C ASP A 110 21.23 -10.73 3.60
N GLU A 111 22.41 -10.93 3.00
CA GLU A 111 22.85 -10.14 1.85
C GLU A 111 22.13 -10.55 0.56
N ASP A 112 22.00 -11.85 0.29
CA ASP A 112 21.20 -12.36 -0.82
C ASP A 112 19.75 -11.88 -0.74
N VAL A 113 19.19 -11.84 0.46
CA VAL A 113 17.83 -11.34 0.69
C VAL A 113 17.71 -9.84 0.46
N ARG A 114 18.71 -9.04 0.87
CA ARG A 114 18.72 -7.60 0.59
C ARG A 114 18.79 -7.30 -0.89
N VAL A 115 19.56 -8.07 -1.66
CA VAL A 115 19.61 -7.95 -3.13
C VAL A 115 18.24 -8.25 -3.74
N ALA A 116 17.66 -9.40 -3.41
CA ALA A 116 16.34 -9.77 -3.92
C ALA A 116 15.23 -8.79 -3.50
N PHE A 117 15.28 -8.28 -2.27
CA PHE A 117 14.34 -7.28 -1.77
C PHE A 117 14.50 -5.95 -2.52
N ARG A 118 15.74 -5.50 -2.76
CA ARG A 118 16.03 -4.30 -3.53
C ARG A 118 15.47 -4.39 -4.95
N ASP A 119 15.66 -5.53 -5.61
CA ASP A 119 15.11 -5.75 -6.95
C ASP A 119 13.57 -5.77 -6.92
N GLY A 120 13.01 -6.41 -5.90
CA GLY A 120 11.58 -6.37 -5.58
C GLY A 120 11.01 -4.97 -5.42
N VAL A 121 11.71 -4.08 -4.70
CA VAL A 121 11.34 -2.67 -4.54
C VAL A 121 11.33 -1.95 -5.90
N GLY A 122 12.30 -2.23 -6.77
CA GLY A 122 12.34 -1.70 -8.12
C GLY A 122 11.14 -2.15 -8.98
N ILE A 123 10.81 -3.45 -8.95
CA ILE A 123 9.62 -4.00 -9.61
C ILE A 123 8.36 -3.30 -9.11
N ALA A 124 8.18 -3.25 -7.79
CA ALA A 124 6.98 -2.72 -7.15
C ALA A 124 6.80 -1.22 -7.44
N ALA A 125 7.85 -0.42 -7.34
CA ALA A 125 7.79 1.01 -7.63
C ALA A 125 7.30 1.29 -9.06
N LEU A 126 7.80 0.54 -10.06
CA LEU A 126 7.34 0.68 -11.44
C LEU A 126 5.89 0.20 -11.62
N ALA A 127 5.52 -0.90 -10.95
CA ALA A 127 4.18 -1.43 -10.98
C ALA A 127 3.16 -0.44 -10.39
N ALA A 128 3.57 0.40 -9.45
CA ALA A 128 2.73 1.42 -8.83
C ALA A 128 2.54 2.70 -9.67
N ALA A 129 3.23 2.85 -10.81
CA ALA A 129 3.17 4.06 -11.62
C ALA A 129 1.73 4.48 -12.06
N PRO A 130 0.83 3.57 -12.48
CA PRO A 130 -0.57 3.93 -12.77
C PRO A 130 -1.31 4.49 -11.55
N GLY A 131 -0.86 4.13 -10.34
CA GLY A 131 -1.37 4.67 -9.09
C GLY A 131 -1.27 6.19 -9.04
N LEU A 132 -0.22 6.80 -9.61
CA LEU A 132 -0.10 8.26 -9.69
C LEU A 132 -1.25 8.90 -10.46
N LEU A 133 -1.63 8.32 -11.61
CA LEU A 133 -2.74 8.82 -12.41
C LEU A 133 -4.05 8.63 -11.67
N ARG A 134 -4.26 7.45 -11.05
CA ARG A 134 -5.44 7.16 -10.24
C ARG A 134 -5.61 8.17 -9.10
N TYR A 135 -4.53 8.47 -8.37
CA TYR A 135 -4.56 9.42 -7.27
C TYR A 135 -4.76 10.86 -7.77
N ALA A 136 -4.15 11.26 -8.89
CA ALA A 136 -4.35 12.59 -9.47
C ALA A 136 -5.80 12.83 -9.93
N VAL A 137 -6.51 11.79 -10.40
CA VAL A 137 -7.89 11.91 -10.89
C VAL A 137 -8.93 11.78 -9.76
N ARG A 138 -8.57 11.18 -8.61
CA ARG A 138 -9.50 10.95 -7.50
C ARG A 138 -10.27 12.22 -7.05
N PRO A 139 -9.64 13.40 -6.83
CA PRO A 139 -10.38 14.58 -6.37
C PRO A 139 -11.54 14.95 -7.30
N VAL A 140 -11.30 14.93 -8.62
CA VAL A 140 -12.32 15.21 -9.64
C VAL A 140 -13.42 14.15 -9.66
N ALA A 141 -13.05 12.89 -9.44
CA ALA A 141 -14.03 11.80 -9.38
C ALA A 141 -14.92 11.90 -8.13
N VAL A 142 -14.33 12.29 -6.98
CA VAL A 142 -15.06 12.54 -5.73
C VAL A 142 -15.99 13.74 -5.86
N GLU A 143 -15.50 14.88 -6.36
CA GLU A 143 -16.30 16.08 -6.58
C GLU A 143 -17.53 15.81 -7.46
N ARG A 144 -17.38 14.95 -8.48
CA ARG A 144 -18.50 14.51 -9.32
C ARG A 144 -19.46 13.56 -8.62
N SER A 145 -18.98 12.65 -7.76
CA SER A 145 -19.85 11.71 -7.05
C SER A 145 -20.66 12.40 -5.95
N ILE A 146 -20.11 13.45 -5.33
CA ILE A 146 -20.78 14.20 -4.26
C ILE A 146 -21.73 15.30 -4.77
N GLY A 147 -21.72 15.63 -6.07
CA GLY A 147 -22.54 16.70 -6.68
C GLY A 147 -24.08 16.53 -6.63
N GLY A 148 -24.58 15.53 -5.91
CA GLY A 148 -25.99 15.35 -5.54
C GLY A 148 -26.17 14.70 -4.18
N TRP A 149 -25.10 14.67 -3.37
CA TRP A 149 -25.10 14.03 -2.06
C TRP A 149 -25.65 14.96 -0.99
N THR A 150 -26.65 14.47 -0.26
CA THR A 150 -27.29 15.11 0.88
C THR A 150 -26.77 14.48 2.17
N TYR A 151 -25.74 15.10 2.77
CA TYR A 151 -25.10 14.61 4.00
C TYR A 151 -26.11 14.23 5.10
N MET A 152 -27.15 15.03 5.26
CA MET A 152 -28.21 14.82 6.26
C MET A 152 -29.05 13.57 6.03
N GLU A 153 -29.24 13.14 4.78
CA GLU A 153 -29.97 11.91 4.47
C GLU A 153 -29.13 10.69 4.81
N SER A 154 -27.82 10.75 4.59
CA SER A 154 -26.86 9.74 5.03
C SER A 154 -26.73 9.70 6.56
N TYR A 155 -26.63 10.87 7.22
CA TYR A 155 -26.59 11.02 8.68
C TYR A 155 -27.85 10.47 9.36
N ALA A 156 -29.04 10.72 8.78
CA ALA A 156 -30.31 10.21 9.32
C ALA A 156 -30.50 8.70 9.08
N ARG A 157 -29.86 8.14 8.05
CA ARG A 157 -29.97 6.72 7.68
C ARG A 157 -28.93 5.86 8.39
N SER A 158 -27.75 6.39 8.74
CA SER A 158 -26.73 5.67 9.49
C SER A 158 -26.89 5.90 11.01
N LEU A 159 -27.51 4.93 11.68
CA LEU A 159 -27.42 4.79 13.15
C LEU A 159 -25.98 4.48 13.61
N TYR A 160 -25.07 4.20 12.67
CA TYR A 160 -23.64 3.99 12.87
C TYR A 160 -22.86 5.20 12.33
N GLU A 161 -22.21 5.91 13.26
CA GLU A 161 -21.07 6.83 13.14
C GLU A 161 -21.04 7.80 11.93
N PRO A 162 -21.46 9.07 12.14
CA PRO A 162 -21.33 10.18 11.18
C PRO A 162 -19.95 10.33 10.50
N PRO A 163 -18.80 10.09 11.18
CA PRO A 163 -17.47 10.10 10.58
C PRO A 163 -17.32 9.18 9.36
N MET A 164 -17.98 8.01 9.38
CA MET A 164 -17.85 6.99 8.33
C MET A 164 -18.51 7.44 7.02
N ALA A 165 -19.58 8.22 7.09
CA ALA A 165 -20.27 8.73 5.91
C ALA A 165 -19.42 9.76 5.13
N ALA A 166 -18.62 10.57 5.82
CA ALA A 166 -17.69 11.49 5.16
C ALA A 166 -16.51 10.74 4.53
N VAL A 167 -15.96 9.75 5.23
CA VAL A 167 -14.83 8.95 4.73
C VAL A 167 -15.22 8.08 3.53
N SER A 168 -16.45 7.55 3.47
CA SER A 168 -16.89 6.73 2.33
C SER A 168 -16.94 7.52 1.02
N GLN A 169 -17.24 8.83 1.07
CA GLN A 169 -17.26 9.68 -0.13
C GLN A 169 -15.89 9.92 -0.76
N LEU A 170 -14.78 9.62 -0.07
CA LEU A 170 -13.44 9.67 -0.66
C LEU A 170 -13.21 8.59 -1.73
N PHE A 171 -14.11 7.62 -1.82
CA PHE A 171 -14.04 6.49 -2.75
C PHE A 171 -15.20 6.60 -3.75
N PRO A 172 -14.95 7.15 -4.94
CA PRO A 172 -16.02 7.44 -5.89
C PRO A 172 -16.62 6.15 -6.46
N ASP A 173 -17.94 6.02 -6.40
CA ASP A 173 -18.67 4.94 -7.03
C ASP A 173 -18.97 5.28 -8.49
N GLY A 174 -18.53 4.41 -9.42
CA GLY A 174 -18.85 4.60 -10.82
C GLY A 174 -18.08 3.71 -11.79
N ALA A 175 -18.71 3.40 -12.92
CA ALA A 175 -18.11 2.53 -13.95
C ALA A 175 -16.77 3.05 -14.48
N LEU A 176 -16.60 4.37 -14.59
CA LEU A 176 -15.35 4.98 -15.04
C LEU A 176 -14.22 4.80 -14.00
N TRP A 177 -14.52 4.99 -12.71
CA TRP A 177 -13.55 4.77 -11.64
C TRP A 177 -13.15 3.29 -11.57
N LEU A 178 -14.13 2.39 -11.62
CA LEU A 178 -13.86 0.94 -11.66
C LEU A 178 -13.01 0.55 -12.87
N ALA A 179 -13.24 1.14 -14.04
CA ALA A 179 -12.40 0.91 -15.21
C ALA A 179 -10.95 1.37 -14.99
N VAL A 180 -10.74 2.56 -14.41
CA VAL A 180 -9.41 3.08 -14.06
C VAL A 180 -8.71 2.15 -13.06
N VAL A 181 -9.43 1.69 -12.03
CA VAL A 181 -8.92 0.76 -11.02
C VAL A 181 -8.55 -0.59 -11.65
N ALA A 182 -9.42 -1.16 -12.49
CA ALA A 182 -9.18 -2.44 -13.15
C ALA A 182 -7.96 -2.36 -14.08
N VAL A 183 -7.87 -1.32 -14.91
CA VAL A 183 -6.71 -1.10 -15.80
C VAL A 183 -5.43 -0.94 -14.98
N SER A 184 -5.48 -0.19 -13.89
CA SER A 184 -4.33 -0.03 -12.97
C SER A 184 -3.92 -1.37 -12.37
N GLY A 185 -4.87 -2.19 -11.89
CA GLY A 185 -4.59 -3.51 -11.34
C GLY A 185 -3.96 -4.46 -12.37
N VAL A 186 -4.52 -4.52 -13.58
CA VAL A 186 -3.99 -5.36 -14.68
C VAL A 186 -2.56 -4.95 -15.02
N TRP A 187 -2.30 -3.64 -15.11
CA TRP A 187 -0.96 -3.13 -15.34
C TRP A 187 0.00 -3.55 -14.23
N THR A 188 -0.36 -3.31 -12.97
CA THR A 188 0.45 -3.67 -11.83
C THR A 188 0.82 -5.15 -11.88
N ALA A 189 -0.16 -6.02 -12.14
CA ALA A 189 0.04 -7.46 -12.27
C ALA A 189 1.00 -7.80 -13.41
N ALA A 190 0.86 -7.16 -14.57
CA ALA A 190 1.73 -7.39 -15.73
C ALA A 190 3.19 -7.00 -15.44
N ILE A 191 3.42 -5.85 -14.80
CA ILE A 191 4.77 -5.40 -14.41
C ILE A 191 5.37 -6.32 -13.36
N VAL A 192 4.59 -6.72 -12.36
CA VAL A 192 5.07 -7.63 -11.30
C VAL A 192 5.39 -9.01 -11.90
N TYR A 193 4.54 -9.54 -12.77
CA TYR A 193 4.78 -10.80 -13.46
C TYR A 193 6.04 -10.74 -14.33
N GLY A 194 6.14 -9.74 -15.21
CA GLY A 194 7.28 -9.55 -16.11
C GLY A 194 8.58 -9.30 -15.34
N GLY A 195 8.54 -8.43 -14.34
CA GLY A 195 9.71 -8.09 -13.53
C GLY A 195 10.20 -9.27 -12.67
N THR A 196 9.29 -10.06 -12.09
CA THR A 196 9.67 -11.24 -11.31
C THR A 196 10.23 -12.35 -12.20
N THR A 197 9.63 -12.61 -13.35
CA THR A 197 10.14 -13.62 -14.31
C THR A 197 11.47 -13.23 -14.93
N ALA A 198 11.73 -11.94 -15.14
CA ALA A 198 13.00 -11.45 -15.70
C ALA A 198 14.12 -11.39 -14.65
N SER A 199 13.82 -11.03 -13.41
CA SER A 199 14.85 -10.79 -12.37
C SER A 199 15.17 -12.02 -11.54
N PHE A 200 14.22 -12.94 -11.43
CA PHE A 200 14.37 -14.14 -10.63
C PHE A 200 14.19 -15.35 -11.55
N GLU A 201 15.04 -16.36 -11.38
CA GLU A 201 14.90 -17.69 -12.02
C GLU A 201 13.68 -18.44 -11.42
N THR A 202 12.51 -17.83 -11.52
CA THR A 202 11.27 -18.29 -10.92
C THR A 202 10.39 -18.96 -11.95
N GLY A 203 9.80 -20.10 -11.55
CA GLY A 203 8.78 -20.75 -12.36
C GLY A 203 7.56 -19.83 -12.55
N ARG A 204 6.95 -19.89 -13.74
CA ARG A 204 5.79 -19.04 -14.14
C ARG A 204 4.66 -19.01 -13.11
N CYS A 205 4.39 -20.13 -12.44
CA CYS A 205 3.33 -20.21 -11.42
C CYS A 205 3.62 -19.31 -10.21
N ARG A 206 4.87 -19.21 -9.74
CA ARG A 206 5.23 -18.38 -8.59
C ARG A 206 5.14 -16.89 -8.92
N ALA A 207 5.65 -16.50 -10.09
CA ALA A 207 5.51 -15.14 -10.60
C ALA A 207 4.03 -14.74 -10.75
N ALA A 208 3.19 -15.65 -11.27
CA ALA A 208 1.75 -15.42 -11.39
C ALA A 208 1.06 -15.21 -10.04
N LEU A 209 1.49 -15.92 -8.98
CA LEU A 209 0.95 -15.71 -7.63
C LEU A 209 1.27 -14.30 -7.10
N VAL A 210 2.51 -13.82 -7.23
CA VAL A 210 2.87 -12.46 -6.77
C VAL A 210 2.14 -11.40 -7.58
N ALA A 211 2.02 -11.60 -8.90
CA ALA A 211 1.23 -10.74 -9.76
C ALA A 211 -0.26 -10.72 -9.37
N GLY A 212 -0.83 -11.87 -9.00
CA GLY A 212 -2.19 -11.99 -8.49
C GLY A 212 -2.37 -11.24 -7.16
N VAL A 213 -1.42 -11.35 -6.23
CA VAL A 213 -1.45 -10.57 -4.98
C VAL A 213 -1.35 -9.07 -5.28
N ALA A 214 -0.47 -8.66 -6.19
CA ALA A 214 -0.33 -7.27 -6.59
C ALA A 214 -1.61 -6.71 -7.25
N PHE A 215 -2.27 -7.52 -8.09
CA PHE A 215 -3.58 -7.20 -8.66
C PHE A 215 -4.62 -6.99 -7.57
N VAL A 216 -4.82 -7.99 -6.71
CA VAL A 216 -5.85 -8.00 -5.67
C VAL A 216 -5.64 -6.86 -4.70
N THR A 217 -4.42 -6.68 -4.20
CA THR A 217 -4.13 -5.56 -3.29
C THR A 217 -4.39 -4.23 -3.96
N THR A 218 -3.94 -4.00 -5.20
CA THR A 218 -4.17 -2.72 -5.91
C THR A 218 -5.66 -2.41 -6.14
N THR A 219 -6.45 -3.43 -6.49
CA THR A 219 -7.88 -3.26 -6.80
C THR A 219 -8.74 -3.21 -5.54
N ALA A 220 -8.49 -4.10 -4.57
CA ALA A 220 -9.19 -4.12 -3.29
C ALA A 220 -9.01 -2.80 -2.53
N SER A 221 -7.79 -2.24 -2.48
CA SER A 221 -7.52 -0.92 -1.88
C SER A 221 -8.37 0.23 -2.44
N ALA A 222 -8.87 0.09 -3.67
CA ALA A 222 -9.63 1.13 -4.34
C ALA A 222 -11.14 0.88 -4.40
N VAL A 223 -11.60 -0.30 -3.96
CA VAL A 223 -13.00 -0.74 -4.05
C VAL A 223 -13.58 -1.11 -2.68
N LEU A 224 -12.78 -1.68 -1.78
CA LEU A 224 -13.20 -2.05 -0.41
C LEU A 224 -12.97 -0.87 0.55
N GLY A 225 -13.56 0.28 0.24
CA GLY A 225 -13.72 1.35 1.22
C GLY A 225 -14.90 1.00 2.13
N GLU A 226 -14.72 1.12 3.46
CA GLU A 226 -15.76 1.37 4.48
C GLU A 226 -15.49 0.78 5.89
N GLY A 227 -14.28 0.36 6.30
CA GLY A 227 -14.15 -0.08 7.72
C GLY A 227 -12.80 -0.08 8.42
N GLY A 228 -11.66 -0.14 7.73
CA GLY A 228 -10.37 -0.35 8.41
C GLY A 228 -9.70 0.92 8.95
N TRP A 229 -10.19 2.10 8.57
CA TRP A 229 -9.46 3.37 8.74
C TRP A 229 -9.73 4.10 10.05
N ILE A 230 -10.81 3.79 10.78
CA ILE A 230 -11.24 4.65 11.88
C ILE A 230 -10.73 4.15 13.25
N ASP A 231 -10.60 2.84 13.46
CA ASP A 231 -10.31 2.32 14.82
C ASP A 231 -8.85 1.91 15.10
N ALA A 232 -8.04 1.65 14.08
CA ALA A 232 -6.67 1.21 14.27
C ALA A 232 -5.70 2.41 14.38
N PRO A 233 -4.92 2.59 15.46
CA PRO A 233 -3.94 3.67 15.52
C PRO A 233 -2.85 3.49 14.45
N ILE A 234 -2.55 4.55 13.70
CA ILE A 234 -1.56 4.58 12.60
C ILE A 234 -0.21 3.98 13.02
N GLY A 235 0.20 4.23 14.28
CA GLY A 235 1.44 3.73 14.85
C GLY A 235 1.56 2.20 14.82
N PHE A 236 0.45 1.46 14.92
CA PHE A 236 0.47 0.00 14.82
C PHE A 236 0.79 -0.45 13.40
N GLY A 237 0.13 0.10 12.38
CA GLY A 237 0.38 -0.23 10.98
C GLY A 237 1.84 0.02 10.59
N LEU A 238 2.37 1.20 10.93
CA LEU A 238 3.78 1.53 10.69
C LEU A 238 4.72 0.59 11.46
N GLY A 239 4.41 0.30 12.73
CA GLY A 239 5.18 -0.63 13.56
C GLY A 239 5.29 -2.03 12.93
N PHE A 240 4.18 -2.55 12.40
CA PHE A 240 4.15 -3.85 11.71
C PHE A 240 4.96 -3.84 10.40
N VAL A 241 4.90 -2.76 9.62
CA VAL A 241 5.74 -2.62 8.41
C VAL A 241 7.23 -2.60 8.78
N VAL A 242 7.63 -1.78 9.76
CA VAL A 242 9.03 -1.69 10.19
C VAL A 242 9.52 -3.03 10.74
N ALA A 243 8.75 -3.64 11.65
CA ALA A 243 9.07 -4.93 12.25
C ALA A 243 9.20 -6.03 11.18
N GLY A 244 8.30 -6.03 10.20
CA GLY A 244 8.33 -6.99 9.10
C GLY A 244 9.52 -6.79 8.14
N ILE A 245 9.92 -5.56 7.82
CA ILE A 245 11.14 -5.30 7.03
C ILE A 245 12.38 -5.76 7.80
N VAL A 246 12.50 -5.37 9.08
CA VAL A 246 13.65 -5.74 9.92
C VAL A 246 13.72 -7.25 10.09
N GLY A 247 12.59 -7.90 10.37
CA GLY A 247 12.49 -9.35 10.49
C GLY A 247 12.82 -10.08 9.20
N LEU A 248 12.46 -9.51 8.04
CA LEU A 248 12.77 -10.09 6.74
C LEU A 248 14.27 -9.99 6.42
N LEU A 249 14.85 -8.80 6.57
CA LEU A 249 16.22 -8.47 6.14
C LEU A 249 17.30 -8.83 7.18
N GLY A 250 16.92 -9.13 8.42
CA GLY A 250 17.83 -9.39 9.53
C GLY A 250 17.62 -10.72 10.23
N ALA A 251 16.78 -11.62 9.69
CA ALA A 251 16.45 -12.89 10.33
C ALA A 251 17.70 -13.72 10.68
N SER A 252 18.65 -13.87 9.75
CA SER A 252 19.83 -14.71 9.98
C SER A 252 20.71 -14.13 11.08
N THR A 253 20.95 -12.81 11.04
CA THR A 253 21.70 -12.07 12.04
C THR A 253 21.04 -12.17 13.42
N TYR A 254 19.72 -11.94 13.52
CA TYR A 254 18.99 -12.01 14.78
C TYR A 254 19.05 -13.40 15.42
N ILE A 255 18.86 -14.45 14.63
CA ILE A 255 18.94 -15.85 15.11
C ILE A 255 20.35 -16.17 15.59
N THR A 256 21.38 -15.69 14.88
CA THR A 256 22.78 -15.93 15.25
C THR A 256 23.12 -15.26 16.58
N VAL A 257 22.75 -13.99 16.76
CA VAL A 257 22.99 -13.23 17.99
C VAL A 257 22.23 -13.81 19.18
N SER A 258 20.93 -14.12 19.01
CA SER A 258 20.10 -14.70 20.07
C SER A 258 20.64 -16.05 20.57
N LYS A 259 21.09 -16.93 19.66
CA LYS A 259 21.73 -18.19 20.06
C LYS A 259 23.04 -17.99 20.80
N GLY A 260 23.81 -16.96 20.45
CA GLY A 260 25.02 -16.56 21.18
C GLY A 260 24.73 -16.06 22.60
N LEU A 261 23.62 -15.37 22.82
CA LEU A 261 23.23 -14.82 24.13
C LEU A 261 22.64 -15.87 25.09
N VAL A 262 21.98 -16.92 24.57
CA VAL A 262 21.32 -17.96 25.39
C VAL A 262 22.29 -19.08 25.81
N GLY A 263 23.60 -18.93 25.58
CA GLY A 263 24.63 -19.81 26.15
C GLY A 263 24.68 -21.22 25.56
N PHE A 264 24.11 -21.45 24.38
CA PHE A 264 24.03 -22.78 23.75
C PHE A 264 25.30 -23.22 22.99
N GLY A 265 26.45 -22.56 23.14
CA GLY A 265 27.66 -22.99 22.44
C GLY A 265 28.95 -22.52 23.10
N GLY A 266 29.71 -23.45 23.67
CA GLY A 266 31.14 -23.26 23.86
C GLY A 266 31.81 -23.09 22.49
N GLY A 267 32.41 -21.93 22.27
CA GLY A 267 33.44 -21.70 21.25
C GLY A 267 33.00 -21.51 19.79
N GLU A 268 32.04 -22.27 19.27
CA GLU A 268 31.71 -22.25 17.83
C GLU A 268 30.37 -21.56 17.50
N PRO A 269 30.34 -20.60 16.55
CA PRO A 269 29.10 -19.95 16.14
C PRO A 269 28.18 -20.95 15.41
N ALA A 270 27.11 -21.37 16.09
CA ALA A 270 26.13 -22.28 15.51
C ALA A 270 25.38 -21.62 14.34
N THR A 271 25.66 -22.05 13.11
CA THR A 271 24.99 -21.55 11.91
C THR A 271 23.47 -21.81 11.97
N PRO A 272 22.62 -20.79 11.73
CA PRO A 272 21.17 -20.97 11.68
C PRO A 272 20.76 -22.01 10.63
N GLN A 273 19.82 -22.90 10.97
CA GLN A 273 19.27 -23.83 9.99
C GLN A 273 18.40 -23.05 8.98
N PRO A 274 18.56 -23.27 7.66
CA PRO A 274 17.82 -22.52 6.63
C PRO A 274 16.31 -22.55 6.80
N ARG A 275 15.75 -23.70 7.22
CA ARG A 275 14.31 -23.86 7.50
C ARG A 275 13.79 -22.93 8.59
N TYR A 276 14.61 -22.63 9.59
CA TYR A 276 14.24 -21.78 10.73
C TYR A 276 14.29 -20.29 10.34
N VAL A 277 15.34 -19.90 9.59
CA VAL A 277 15.43 -18.55 8.99
C VAL A 277 14.23 -18.30 8.07
N GLY A 278 13.87 -19.29 7.24
CA GLY A 278 12.71 -19.22 6.35
C GLY A 278 11.40 -19.01 7.10
N LEU A 279 11.18 -19.69 8.23
CA LEU A 279 9.99 -19.52 9.06
C LEU A 279 9.90 -18.11 9.65
N HIS A 280 11.02 -17.55 10.14
CA HIS A 280 11.04 -16.17 10.63
C HIS A 280 10.74 -15.16 9.53
N ARG A 281 11.32 -15.33 8.35
CA ARG A 281 11.05 -14.46 7.20
C ARG A 281 9.60 -14.56 6.71
N ALA A 282 8.99 -15.75 6.79
CA ALA A 282 7.56 -15.92 6.52
C ALA A 282 6.68 -15.17 7.55
N GLY A 283 7.01 -15.27 8.84
CA GLY A 283 6.34 -14.50 9.90
C GLY A 283 6.50 -12.98 9.70
N ALA A 284 7.68 -12.53 9.27
CA ALA A 284 7.94 -11.13 8.95
C ALA A 284 7.11 -10.63 7.75
N LEU A 285 6.87 -11.49 6.75
CA LEU A 285 5.98 -11.18 5.64
C LEU A 285 4.51 -11.07 6.07
N VAL A 286 4.07 -11.91 7.02
CA VAL A 286 2.73 -11.78 7.62
C VAL A 286 2.61 -10.44 8.36
N ALA A 287 3.62 -10.06 9.14
CA ALA A 287 3.66 -8.74 9.77
C ALA A 287 3.59 -7.60 8.74
N LEU A 288 4.33 -7.70 7.62
CA LEU A 288 4.24 -6.72 6.53
C LEU A 288 2.83 -6.63 5.94
N ALA A 289 2.18 -7.77 5.68
CA ALA A 289 0.84 -7.81 5.13
C ALA A 289 -0.17 -7.17 6.09
N LEU A 290 -0.08 -7.47 7.40
CA LEU A 290 -0.90 -6.82 8.42
C LEU A 290 -0.65 -5.31 8.48
N GLY A 291 0.61 -4.88 8.43
CA GLY A 291 0.97 -3.46 8.40
C GLY A 291 0.40 -2.73 7.18
N PHE A 292 0.45 -3.36 5.99
CA PHE A 292 -0.19 -2.85 4.79
C PHE A 292 -1.71 -2.75 4.95
N VAL A 293 -2.39 -3.80 5.40
CA VAL A 293 -3.85 -3.81 5.60
C VAL A 293 -4.28 -2.71 6.59
N LEU A 294 -3.54 -2.50 7.68
CA LEU A 294 -3.83 -1.45 8.66
C LEU A 294 -3.60 -0.03 8.14
N LEU A 295 -2.60 0.17 7.27
CA LEU A 295 -2.29 1.49 6.68
C LEU A 295 -3.19 1.82 5.49
N ASP A 296 -3.55 0.83 4.69
CA ASP A 296 -4.43 0.96 3.53
C ASP A 296 -5.91 0.84 3.92
N GLY A 297 -6.18 0.39 5.15
CA GLY A 297 -7.50 0.29 5.77
C GLY A 297 -8.50 -0.56 4.99
N ILE A 298 -8.01 -1.59 4.30
CA ILE A 298 -8.83 -2.68 3.75
C ILE A 298 -9.51 -3.37 4.94
N ALA A 299 -10.82 -3.17 5.08
CA ALA A 299 -11.60 -3.94 6.04
C ALA A 299 -11.80 -5.36 5.49
N PHE A 300 -11.45 -6.38 6.27
CA PHE A 300 -11.99 -7.72 6.04
C PHE A 300 -13.43 -7.71 6.57
N VAL A 301 -14.39 -7.69 5.65
CA VAL A 301 -15.82 -7.94 5.94
C VAL A 301 -16.04 -9.44 6.10
#